data_AF-A0AAN7FRY5-F1
#
_entry.id   AF-A0AAN7FRY5-F1
#
_cell.length_a   1.000
_cell.length_b   1.000
_cell.length_c   1.000
_cell.angle_alpha   90.00
_cell.angle_beta   90.00
_cell.angle_gamma   90.00
#
_symmetry.space_group_name_H-M   'P 1'
#
loop_
_entity.id
_entity.type
_entity.pdbx_description
1 polymer ?
#
loop_
_entity_poly.entity_id
_entity_poly.type
_entity_poly.pdbx_seq_one_letter_code
_entity_poly.pdbx_strand_id
1 'polypeptide(L)'
;MVQLKGNPQTNSAYLIKLELLAAKNLIGANLNGTSDPYAIITCGTQKRFSSMVPGSRNPMWVEEFNFAVEELPVKVVIMIYDPYHSYSYGSKT
;
A
#
# COMPACT_ATOMS: atom_id res chain seq x y z
N MET A 1 41.55 -6.25 5.57
CA MET A 1 40.75 -6.50 4.34
C MET A 1 39.45 -7.16 4.75
N VAL A 2 38.33 -6.43 4.73
CA VAL A 2 37.01 -7.05 4.93
C VAL A 2 36.48 -7.39 3.55
N GLN A 3 36.40 -8.69 3.26
CA GLN A 3 35.69 -9.21 2.10
C GLN A 3 34.19 -9.05 2.35
N LEU A 4 33.55 -8.11 1.66
CA LEU A 4 32.09 -8.02 1.57
C LEU A 4 31.60 -9.18 0.69
N LYS A 5 31.15 -10.27 1.30
CA LYS A 5 30.49 -11.37 0.58
C LYS A 5 29.11 -10.91 0.10
N GLY A 6 29.04 -10.62 -1.20
CA GLY A 6 27.91 -10.83 -2.12
C GLY A 6 26.53 -10.31 -1.71
N ASN A 7 26.06 -9.27 -2.41
CA ASN A 7 24.66 -9.30 -2.82
C ASN A 7 24.59 -10.25 -4.02
N PRO A 8 24.02 -11.47 -3.91
CA PRO A 8 23.66 -12.19 -5.11
C PRO A 8 22.71 -11.27 -5.87
N GLN A 9 22.98 -11.05 -7.15
CA GLN A 9 21.98 -10.44 -8.02
C GLN A 9 20.72 -11.28 -7.89
N THR A 10 19.70 -10.76 -7.20
CA THR A 10 18.40 -11.41 -7.08
C THR A 10 17.86 -11.44 -8.50
N ASN A 11 18.01 -12.57 -9.17
CA ASN A 11 17.48 -12.78 -10.51
C ASN A 11 15.97 -12.94 -10.34
N SER A 12 15.26 -11.81 -10.21
CA SER A 12 13.80 -11.81 -10.13
C SER A 12 13.25 -12.42 -11.41
N ALA A 13 12.60 -13.58 -11.30
CA ALA A 13 12.09 -14.29 -12.46
C ALA A 13 10.86 -13.60 -13.06
N TYR A 14 10.12 -12.83 -12.26
CA TYR A 14 8.89 -12.17 -12.69
C TYR A 14 8.84 -10.71 -12.22
N LEU A 15 8.24 -9.85 -13.05
CA LEU A 15 7.89 -8.48 -12.72
C LEU A 15 6.36 -8.36 -12.68
N ILE A 16 5.82 -7.97 -11.53
CA ILE A 16 4.40 -7.69 -11.35
C ILE A 16 4.19 -6.18 -11.41
N LYS A 17 3.49 -5.74 -12.44
CA LYS A 17 3.04 -4.36 -12.63
C LYS A 17 1.63 -4.21 -12.04
N LEU A 18 1.45 -3.27 -11.12
CA LEU A 18 0.18 -2.95 -10.48
C LEU A 18 -0.16 -1.48 -10.71
N GLU A 19 -1.31 -1.23 -11.31
CA GLU A 19 -1.85 0.12 -11.53
C GLU A 19 -2.98 0.36 -10.51
N LEU A 20 -2.76 1.26 -9.55
CA LEU A 20 -3.75 1.69 -8.57
C LEU A 20 -4.50 2.90 -9.12
N LEU A 21 -5.72 2.67 -9.63
CA LEU A 21 -6.50 3.71 -10.28
C LEU A 21 -7.28 4.57 -9.29
N ALA A 22 -8.30 3.99 -8.65
CA ALA A 22 -9.23 4.73 -7.81
C ALA A 22 -9.95 3.81 -6.80
N ALA A 23 -10.55 4.41 -5.78
CA ALA A 23 -11.56 3.79 -4.93
C ALA A 23 -12.83 4.65 -4.93
N LYS A 24 -13.96 4.05 -4.51
CA LYS A 24 -15.25 4.74 -4.50
C LYS A 24 -16.00 4.41 -3.21
N ASN A 25 -16.77 5.39 -2.72
CA ASN A 25 -17.66 5.24 -1.57
C ASN A 25 -16.94 4.79 -0.29
N LEU A 26 -15.72 5.27 -0.04
CA LEU A 26 -15.03 5.02 1.23
C LEU A 26 -15.88 5.54 2.40
N ILE A 27 -15.74 4.91 3.56
CA ILE A 27 -16.34 5.41 4.81
C ILE A 27 -15.61 6.70 5.15
N GLY A 28 -16.37 7.76 5.48
CA GLY A 28 -15.76 8.99 5.97
C GLY A 28 -15.23 8.78 7.38
N ALA A 29 -13.91 8.82 7.55
CA ALA A 29 -13.25 8.64 8.83
C ALA A 29 -13.06 9.96 9.61
N ASN A 30 -13.16 11.10 8.91
CA ASN A 30 -13.01 12.43 9.47
C ASN A 30 -14.35 13.02 9.94
N LEU A 31 -14.29 14.00 10.86
CA LEU A 31 -15.49 14.65 11.44
C LEU A 31 -16.39 15.34 10.41
N ASN A 32 -15.80 15.86 9.33
CA ASN A 32 -16.52 16.46 8.21
C ASN A 32 -17.12 15.42 7.24
N GLY A 33 -17.01 14.12 7.57
CA GLY A 33 -17.48 13.02 6.76
C GLY A 33 -16.59 12.70 5.55
N THR A 34 -15.39 13.28 5.43
CA THR A 34 -14.40 12.90 4.40
C THR A 34 -13.41 11.88 4.93
N SER A 35 -12.42 11.52 4.10
CA SER A 35 -11.26 10.73 4.50
C SER A 35 -10.02 11.22 3.76
N ASP A 36 -8.85 10.86 4.26
CA ASP A 36 -7.56 11.13 3.62
C ASP A 36 -6.89 9.81 3.20
N PRO A 37 -7.49 9.05 2.25
CA PRO A 37 -7.07 7.70 1.96
C PRO A 37 -5.69 7.60 1.30
N TYR A 38 -4.94 6.59 1.71
CA TYR A 38 -3.79 6.04 0.99
C TYR A 38 -3.86 4.51 0.98
N ALA A 39 -3.23 3.88 0.00
CA ALA A 39 -3.14 2.43 -0.12
C ALA A 39 -1.80 1.90 0.39
N ILE A 40 -1.83 0.81 1.14
CA ILE A 40 -0.68 -0.05 1.41
C ILE A 40 -0.80 -1.28 0.51
N ILE A 41 0.15 -1.43 -0.41
CA ILE A 41 0.21 -2.56 -1.33
C ILE A 41 1.33 -3.49 -0.87
N THR A 42 0.97 -4.73 -0.55
CA THR A 42 1.90 -5.79 -0.16
C THR A 42 1.91 -6.87 -1.25
N CYS A 43 3.09 -7.20 -1.78
CA CYS A 43 3.28 -8.28 -2.73
C CYS A 43 4.39 -9.21 -2.20
N GLY A 44 4.01 -10.37 -1.67
CA GLY A 44 4.93 -11.22 -0.91
C GLY A 44 5.48 -10.49 0.31
N THR A 45 6.80 -10.30 0.37
CA THR A 45 7.49 -9.56 1.44
C THR A 45 7.66 -8.07 1.13
N GLN A 46 7.37 -7.63 -0.09
CA GLN A 46 7.53 -6.25 -0.51
C GLN A 46 6.31 -5.42 -0.16
N LYS A 47 6.54 -4.21 0.34
CA LYS A 47 5.50 -3.22 0.66
C LYS A 47 5.77 -1.91 -0.08
N ARG A 48 4.71 -1.32 -0.60
CA ARG A 48 4.68 0.01 -1.22
C ARG A 48 3.47 0.78 -0.70
N PHE A 49 3.54 2.10 -0.77
CA PHE A 49 2.51 3.02 -0.31
C PHE A 49 2.15 3.93 -1.46
N SER A 50 0.86 4.19 -1.64
CA SER A 50 0.43 5.25 -2.55
C SER A 50 0.60 6.62 -1.93
N SER A 51 0.45 7.66 -2.75
CA SER A 51 0.18 8.99 -2.21
C SER A 51 -1.15 8.99 -1.44
N MET A 52 -1.26 9.96 -0.54
CA MET A 52 -2.50 10.27 0.15
C MET A 52 -3.36 11.19 -0.71
N VAL A 53 -4.66 10.95 -0.78
CA VAL A 53 -5.62 11.83 -1.46
C VAL A 53 -6.48 12.51 -0.39
N PRO A 54 -6.25 13.79 -0.06
CA PRO A 54 -6.95 14.44 1.04
C PRO A 54 -8.44 14.65 0.76
N GLY A 55 -9.26 14.57 1.80
CA GLY A 55 -10.66 14.99 1.81
C GLY A 55 -11.57 14.23 0.85
N SER A 56 -11.22 13.02 0.43
CA SER A 56 -11.95 12.29 -0.60
C SER A 56 -12.43 10.91 -0.15
N ARG A 57 -13.71 10.65 -0.43
CA ARG A 57 -14.31 9.32 -0.34
C ARG A 57 -14.25 8.55 -1.67
N ASN A 58 -13.78 9.21 -2.72
CA ASN A 58 -13.66 8.69 -4.06
C ASN A 58 -12.26 9.05 -4.62
N PRO A 59 -11.18 8.59 -3.97
CA PRO A 59 -9.84 8.99 -4.36
C PRO A 59 -9.46 8.43 -5.73
N MET A 60 -8.68 9.21 -6.48
CA MET A 60 -7.99 8.78 -7.69
C MET A 60 -6.50 8.92 -7.45
N TRP A 61 -5.77 7.81 -7.54
CA TRP A 61 -4.31 7.79 -7.41
C TRP A 61 -3.66 7.84 -8.79
N VAL A 62 -4.09 6.97 -9.71
CA VAL A 62 -3.48 6.81 -11.03
C VAL A 62 -1.97 6.57 -10.88
N GLU A 63 -1.62 5.68 -9.96
CA GLU A 63 -0.23 5.36 -9.60
C GLU A 63 0.14 3.96 -10.05
N GLU A 64 1.42 3.78 -10.38
CA GLU A 64 1.98 2.50 -10.82
C GLU A 64 3.01 1.98 -9.81
N PHE A 65 2.94 0.69 -9.53
CA PHE A 65 3.88 -0.02 -8.65
C PHE A 65 4.44 -1.25 -9.35
N ASN A 66 5.74 -1.46 -9.19
CA ASN A 66 6.44 -2.59 -9.75
C ASN A 66 7.02 -3.45 -8.63
N PHE A 67 6.77 -4.76 -8.68
CA PHE A 67 7.25 -5.75 -7.71
C PHE A 67 8.03 -6.85 -8.43
N ALA A 68 9.30 -7.01 -8.06
CA ALA A 68 10.16 -8.06 -8.59
C ALA A 68 10.04 -9.31 -7.71
N VAL A 69 9.59 -10.45 -8.25
CA VAL A 69 9.37 -11.69 -7.47
C VAL A 69 10.13 -12.85 -8.07
N GLU A 70 10.62 -13.74 -7.22
CA GLU A 70 11.43 -14.90 -7.64
C GLU A 70 10.55 -16.08 -8.07
N GLU A 71 9.39 -16.26 -7.43
CA GLU A 71 8.52 -17.41 -7.65
C GLU A 71 7.03 -17.02 -7.61
N LEU A 72 6.20 -17.85 -8.25
CA LEU A 72 4.75 -17.75 -8.28
C LEU A 72 4.11 -19.05 -7.74
N PRO A 73 2.91 -18.98 -7.15
CA PRO A 73 2.07 -17.79 -6.96
C PRO A 73 2.59 -16.89 -5.83
N VAL A 74 2.37 -15.57 -5.97
CA VAL A 74 2.62 -14.60 -4.91
C VAL A 74 1.31 -13.93 -4.49
N LYS A 75 1.15 -13.70 -3.18
CA LYS A 75 -0.02 -13.01 -2.64
C LYS A 75 0.15 -11.50 -2.76
N VAL A 76 -0.84 -10.85 -3.38
CA VAL A 76 -0.98 -9.39 -3.41
C VAL A 76 -2.12 -8.98 -2.48
N VAL A 77 -1.87 -8.04 -1.58
CA VAL A 77 -2.85 -7.49 -0.64
C VAL A 77 -2.82 -5.97 -0.73
N ILE A 78 -3.97 -5.36 -0.96
CA ILE A 78 -4.15 -3.91 -1.00
C ILE A 78 -5.07 -3.52 0.15
N MET A 79 -4.61 -2.62 1.00
CA MET A 79 -5.37 -2.10 2.14
C MET A 79 -5.45 -0.59 2.04
N ILE A 80 -6.65 -0.02 2.17
CA ILE A 80 -6.86 1.44 2.20
C ILE A 80 -6.91 1.88 3.65
N TYR A 81 -6.12 2.90 3.99
CA TYR A 81 -6.03 3.47 5.33
C TYR A 81 -6.32 4.96 5.31
N ASP A 82 -6.83 5.45 6.43
CA ASP A 82 -6.92 6.87 6.75
C ASP A 82 -5.95 7.14 7.93
N PRO A 83 -5.00 8.08 7.80
CA PRO A 83 -3.98 8.32 8.82
C PRO A 83 -4.57 8.78 10.17
N TYR A 84 -5.73 9.45 10.16
CA TYR A 84 -6.32 10.07 11.35
C TYR A 84 -7.24 9.14 12.12
N HIS A 85 -7.64 7.99 11.54
CA HIS A 85 -8.49 7.01 12.21
C HIS A 85 -7.71 5.98 13.07
N SER A 86 -6.43 6.24 13.36
CA SER A 86 -5.60 5.38 14.21
C SER A 86 -5.80 5.62 15.73
N TYR A 87 -6.62 6.60 16.12
CA TYR A 87 -7.03 6.76 17.52
C TYR A 87 -8.06 5.67 17.88
N SER A 88 -7.55 4.59 18.45
CA SER A 88 -8.37 3.64 19.21
C SER A 88 -9.08 4.41 20.32
N TYR A 89 -10.40 4.59 20.20
CA TYR A 89 -11.22 4.89 21.37
C TYR A 89 -11.13 3.68 22.30
N GLY A 90 -10.20 3.75 23.25
CA GLY A 90 -10.11 2.82 24.35
C GLY A 90 -11.46 2.71 25.05
N SER A 91 -11.88 1.47 25.25
CA SER A 91 -12.88 0.99 26.20
C SER A 91 -13.61 2.08 27.00
N LYS A 92 -14.83 2.41 26.60
CA LYS A 92 -15.83 2.91 27.56
C LYS A 92 -16.39 1.69 28.30
N THR A 93 -15.75 1.35 29.42
CA THR A 93 -16.44 0.81 30.60
C THR A 93 -16.95 1.97 31.43
#